data_AF-A0A368MY90-F1
#
_entry.id   AF-A0A368MY90-F1
#
_cell.length_a   1.000
_cell.length_b   1.000
_cell.length_c   1.000
_cell.angle_alpha   90.00
_cell.angle_beta   90.00
_cell.angle_gamma   90.00
#
_symmetry.space_group_name_H-M   'P 1'
#
loop_
_entity.id
_entity.type
_entity.pdbx_description
1 polymer ?
#
loop_
_entity_poly.entity_id
_entity_poly.type
_entity_poly.pdbx_seq_one_letter_code
_entity_poly.pdbx_strand_id
1 'polypeptide(L)'
;MRKILYTFLLVASAMTYAQSKNQPVVLVDGMLASNSLIASDKKNVQSTKVFKTAANLPQNLKSFEGLASNGIISASVKENYYDRISLEGLNQQFKLNAQNTVYFDGQPIKDTTIQVLGNVLEHMEVREKDGQKFLYIFTTPQVSSENALK
;
A
#
# COMPACT_ATOMS: atom_id res chain seq x y z
N MET A 1 10.60 -42.22 -42.85
CA MET A 1 9.52 -41.51 -42.13
C MET A 1 10.16 -40.56 -41.13
N ARG A 2 9.84 -39.27 -41.21
CA ARG A 2 10.42 -38.20 -40.39
C ARG A 2 9.79 -38.21 -39.00
N LYS A 3 10.59 -38.22 -37.93
CA LYS A 3 10.11 -37.98 -36.58
C LYS A 3 10.74 -36.67 -36.10
N ILE A 4 9.88 -35.68 -35.95
CA ILE A 4 10.21 -34.29 -35.65
C ILE A 4 10.52 -34.24 -34.15
N LEU A 5 11.69 -33.72 -33.77
CA LEU A 5 12.01 -33.47 -32.38
C LEU A 5 11.05 -32.40 -31.84
N TYR A 6 10.32 -32.77 -30.79
CA TYR A 6 9.50 -31.87 -30.00
C TYR A 6 10.42 -30.94 -29.21
N THR A 7 10.70 -29.75 -29.76
CA THR A 7 11.28 -28.66 -28.97
C THR A 7 10.20 -28.19 -28.00
N PHE A 8 10.35 -28.60 -26.74
CA PHE A 8 9.64 -28.05 -25.60
C PHE A 8 10.00 -26.55 -25.52
N LEU A 9 9.13 -25.70 -26.05
CA LEU A 9 9.24 -24.27 -25.86
C LEU A 9 8.78 -23.99 -24.43
N LEU A 10 9.70 -24.07 -23.47
CA LEU A 10 9.48 -23.56 -22.12
C LEU A 10 9.24 -22.06 -22.27
N VAL A 11 7.97 -21.66 -22.26
CA VAL A 11 7.56 -20.28 -22.08
C VAL A 11 8.05 -19.89 -20.70
N ALA A 12 9.24 -19.27 -20.64
CA ALA A 12 9.70 -18.57 -19.46
C ALA A 12 8.80 -17.33 -19.31
N SER A 13 7.63 -17.50 -18.69
CA SER A 13 6.87 -16.39 -18.15
C SER A 13 7.63 -15.88 -16.93
N ALA A 14 8.61 -15.01 -17.18
CA ALA A 14 9.13 -14.12 -16.16
C ALA A 14 7.98 -13.17 -15.78
N MET A 15 7.13 -13.62 -14.85
CA MET A 15 6.16 -12.77 -14.18
C MET A 15 6.93 -11.83 -13.25
N THR A 16 7.37 -10.69 -13.79
CA THR A 16 7.99 -9.61 -13.03
C THR A 16 6.93 -8.87 -12.22
N TYR A 17 6.43 -9.48 -11.14
CA TYR A 17 5.60 -8.75 -10.18
C TYR A 17 6.48 -7.97 -9.21
N ALA A 18 7.07 -6.91 -9.72
CA ALA A 18 7.66 -5.82 -8.96
C ALA A 18 6.81 -4.55 -9.12
N GLN A 19 5.48 -4.67 -9.02
CA GLN A 19 4.59 -3.51 -8.97
C GLN A 19 4.50 -2.98 -7.53
N SER A 20 5.57 -2.39 -6.99
CA SER A 20 5.43 -1.56 -5.76
C SER A 20 6.37 -0.36 -5.67
N LYS A 21 7.34 -0.22 -6.57
CA LYS A 21 8.38 0.81 -6.37
C LYS A 21 7.96 2.24 -6.69
N ASN A 22 6.90 2.46 -7.48
CA ASN A 22 6.59 3.78 -8.05
C ASN A 22 5.12 4.24 -7.91
N GLN A 23 4.35 3.68 -6.98
CA GLN A 23 2.98 4.18 -6.76
C GLN A 23 3.00 5.37 -5.79
N PRO A 24 2.21 6.43 -6.04
CA PRO A 24 2.07 7.53 -5.12
C PRO A 24 1.34 7.06 -3.86
N VAL A 25 1.69 7.64 -2.71
CA VAL A 25 0.93 7.39 -1.48
C VAL A 25 -0.44 8.08 -1.58
N VAL A 26 -1.49 7.35 -1.20
CA VAL A 26 -2.85 7.88 -1.20
C VAL A 26 -3.29 8.23 0.20
N LEU A 27 -3.83 9.44 0.33
CA LEU A 27 -4.40 9.97 1.56
C LEU A 27 -5.86 10.34 1.33
N VAL A 28 -6.72 10.02 2.29
CA VAL A 28 -8.11 10.50 2.36
C VAL A 28 -8.26 11.26 3.68
N ASP A 29 -8.57 12.56 3.61
CA ASP A 29 -8.62 13.46 4.78
C ASP A 29 -7.37 13.35 5.68
N GLY A 30 -6.20 13.15 5.08
CA GLY A 30 -4.93 13.02 5.81
C GLY A 30 -4.65 11.64 6.42
N MET A 31 -5.46 10.63 6.13
CA MET A 31 -5.27 9.24 6.57
C MET A 31 -4.78 8.37 5.41
N LEU A 32 -3.91 7.40 5.69
CA LEU A 32 -3.47 6.42 4.68
C LEU A 32 -4.67 5.66 4.12
N ALA A 33 -4.71 5.56 2.80
CA ALA A 33 -5.79 4.94 2.05
C ALA A 33 -5.23 4.24 0.80
N SER A 34 -6.12 3.70 -0.03
CA SER A 34 -5.77 3.04 -1.28
C SER A 34 -6.30 3.82 -2.49
N ASN A 35 -5.65 3.66 -3.65
CA ASN A 35 -6.19 4.15 -4.91
C ASN A 35 -7.57 3.56 -5.22
N SER A 36 -7.82 2.31 -4.82
CA SER A 36 -9.08 1.61 -5.05
C SER A 36 -10.24 2.28 -4.31
N LEU A 37 -10.01 2.83 -3.10
CA LEU A 37 -11.04 3.54 -2.33
C LEU A 37 -11.54 4.80 -3.04
N ILE A 38 -10.61 5.62 -3.57
CA ILE A 38 -10.99 6.83 -4.34
C ILE A 38 -11.79 6.43 -5.58
N ALA A 39 -11.42 5.32 -6.22
CA ALA A 39 -12.09 4.84 -7.42
C ALA A 39 -13.47 4.22 -7.14
N SER A 40 -13.64 3.52 -6.01
CA SER A 40 -14.88 2.84 -5.63
C SER A 40 -15.91 3.80 -5.03
N ASP A 41 -15.47 4.89 -4.40
CA ASP A 41 -16.34 5.83 -3.68
C ASP A 41 -16.36 7.25 -4.26
N LYS A 42 -16.31 7.34 -5.59
CA LYS A 42 -16.27 8.63 -6.32
C LYS A 42 -17.40 9.60 -5.95
N LYS A 43 -18.56 9.08 -5.54
CA LYS A 43 -19.71 9.91 -5.11
C LYS A 43 -19.43 10.68 -3.83
N ASN A 44 -18.62 10.10 -2.94
CA ASN A 44 -18.26 10.69 -1.66
C ASN A 44 -16.98 11.54 -1.75
N VAL A 45 -16.12 11.30 -2.74
CA VAL A 45 -14.96 12.16 -3.02
C VAL A 45 -15.44 13.58 -3.37
N GLN A 46 -14.99 14.56 -2.59
CA GLN A 46 -15.26 15.98 -2.80
C GLN A 46 -14.18 16.63 -3.67
N SER A 47 -12.91 16.32 -3.43
CA SER A 47 -11.80 16.85 -4.21
C SER A 47 -10.58 15.93 -4.16
N THR A 48 -9.69 16.05 -5.14
CA THR A 48 -8.42 15.34 -5.19
C THR A 48 -7.31 16.30 -5.60
N LYS A 49 -6.16 16.22 -4.94
CA LYS A 49 -4.95 17.00 -5.23
C LYS A 49 -3.74 16.09 -5.30
N VAL A 50 -2.89 16.33 -6.29
CA VAL A 50 -1.66 15.57 -6.50
C VAL A 50 -0.46 16.45 -6.15
N PHE A 51 0.39 15.96 -5.26
CA PHE A 51 1.63 16.59 -4.85
C PHE A 51 2.80 15.78 -5.40
N LYS A 52 3.52 16.33 -6.37
CA LYS A 52 4.66 15.64 -7.00
C LYS A 52 5.94 15.70 -6.17
N THR A 53 6.02 16.61 -5.21
CA THR A 53 7.21 16.85 -4.39
C THR A 53 6.82 17.26 -2.96
N ALA A 54 7.67 16.96 -1.98
CA ALA A 54 7.48 17.31 -0.58
C ALA A 54 7.40 18.82 -0.31
N ALA A 55 8.05 19.63 -1.16
CA ALA A 55 8.06 21.10 -1.02
C ALA A 55 6.66 21.72 -1.11
N ASN A 56 5.76 21.08 -1.87
CA ASN A 56 4.41 21.57 -2.10
C ASN A 56 3.37 21.01 -1.12
N LEU A 57 3.79 20.18 -0.16
CA LEU A 57 2.87 19.62 0.84
C LEU A 57 2.42 20.72 1.81
N PRO A 58 1.10 20.85 2.06
CA PRO A 58 0.59 21.72 3.10
C PRO A 58 1.02 21.21 4.47
N GLN A 59 0.98 22.09 5.48
CA GLN A 59 1.49 21.79 6.83
C GLN A 59 0.86 20.52 7.42
N ASN A 60 -0.45 20.34 7.24
CA ASN A 60 -1.19 19.19 7.75
C ASN A 60 -0.79 17.85 7.12
N LEU A 61 -0.01 17.85 6.03
CA LEU A 61 0.50 16.64 5.37
C LEU A 61 2.02 16.50 5.49
N LYS A 62 2.68 17.31 6.33
CA LYS A 62 4.14 17.27 6.46
C LYS A 62 4.70 15.98 7.02
N SER A 63 3.92 15.24 7.83
CA SER A 63 4.30 13.90 8.30
C SER A 63 4.55 12.90 7.17
N PHE A 64 3.98 13.15 5.97
CA PHE A 64 4.14 12.29 4.79
C PHE A 64 5.28 12.73 3.87
N GLU A 65 6.07 13.75 4.21
CA GLU A 65 7.10 14.30 3.31
C GLU A 65 8.14 13.26 2.88
N GLY A 66 8.48 12.32 3.78
CA GLY A 66 9.40 11.20 3.50
C GLY A 66 8.86 10.19 2.48
N LEU A 67 7.57 10.25 2.17
CA LEU A 67 6.88 9.36 1.22
C LEU A 67 6.58 10.05 -0.11
N ALA A 68 6.85 11.36 -0.22
CA ALA A 68 6.52 12.15 -1.40
C ALA A 68 7.45 11.90 -2.60
N SER A 69 8.44 11.00 -2.49
CA SER A 69 9.39 10.67 -3.55
C SER A 69 8.70 10.18 -4.83
N ASN A 70 7.60 9.42 -4.66
CA ASN A 70 6.74 8.95 -5.75
C ASN A 70 5.47 9.81 -5.93
N GLY A 71 5.39 10.92 -5.20
CA GLY A 71 4.22 11.78 -5.10
C GLY A 71 3.18 11.30 -4.08
N ILE A 72 2.26 12.20 -3.75
CA ILE A 72 1.12 11.97 -2.87
C ILE A 72 -0.16 12.38 -3.59
N ILE A 73 -1.18 11.53 -3.53
CA ILE A 73 -2.55 11.86 -3.91
C ILE A 73 -3.34 12.07 -2.63
N SER A 74 -3.81 13.29 -2.39
CA SER A 74 -4.70 13.59 -1.27
C SER A 74 -6.11 13.80 -1.80
N ALA A 75 -7.05 13.03 -1.32
CA ALA A 75 -8.48 13.25 -1.53
C ALA A 75 -9.12 13.79 -0.25
N SER A 76 -10.18 14.57 -0.42
CA SER A 76 -11.11 14.93 0.65
C SER A 76 -12.48 14.37 0.34
N VAL A 77 -13.22 13.96 1.36
CA VAL A 77 -14.55 13.37 1.21
C VAL A 77 -15.65 14.27 1.79
N LYS A 78 -16.88 14.08 1.32
CA LYS A 78 -18.07 14.81 1.80
C LYS A 78 -18.49 14.34 3.18
N GLU A 79 -18.51 13.02 3.37
CA GLU A 79 -18.85 12.36 4.61
C GLU A 79 -17.73 11.40 5.00
N ASN A 80 -17.39 11.39 6.29
CA ASN A 80 -16.29 10.58 6.80
C ASN A 80 -16.85 9.44 7.67
N TYR A 81 -17.24 8.35 7.01
CA TYR A 81 -17.80 7.14 7.62
C TYR A 81 -16.83 5.95 7.64
N TYR A 82 -15.57 6.18 7.30
CA TYR A 82 -14.57 5.12 7.26
C TYR A 82 -14.06 4.80 8.66
N ASP A 83 -13.84 3.52 8.92
CA ASP A 83 -13.15 3.08 10.14
C ASP A 83 -11.71 3.58 10.12
N ARG A 84 -11.16 3.85 11.30
CA ARG A 84 -9.82 4.41 11.45
C ARG A 84 -9.06 3.62 12.48
N ILE A 85 -7.79 3.37 12.19
CA ILE A 85 -6.86 2.76 13.15
C ILE A 85 -5.48 3.38 12.95
N SER A 86 -4.74 3.59 14.04
CA SER A 86 -3.35 4.03 13.94
C SER A 86 -2.42 2.88 13.58
N LEU A 87 -1.30 3.18 12.91
CA LEU A 87 -0.29 2.18 12.61
C LEU A 87 0.34 1.59 13.90
N GLU A 88 0.47 2.39 14.95
CA GLU A 88 0.87 1.91 16.27
C GLU A 88 -0.12 0.87 16.84
N GLY A 89 -1.43 1.10 16.66
CA GLY A 89 -2.48 0.19 17.12
C GLY A 89 -2.42 -1.13 16.36
N LEU A 90 -2.17 -1.07 15.04
CA LEU A 90 -1.94 -2.26 14.23
C LEU A 90 -0.68 -3.02 14.66
N ASN A 91 0.45 -2.33 14.89
CA ASN A 91 1.64 -2.98 15.42
C ASN A 91 1.35 -3.75 16.71
N GLN A 92 0.63 -3.13 17.66
CA GLN A 92 0.25 -3.78 18.91
C GLN A 92 -0.64 -5.01 18.71
N GLN A 93 -1.60 -4.96 17.78
CA GLN A 93 -2.45 -6.12 17.43
C GLN A 93 -1.61 -7.32 16.94
N PHE A 94 -0.53 -7.04 16.21
CA PHE A 94 0.42 -8.04 15.73
C PHE A 94 1.57 -8.33 16.70
N LYS A 95 1.48 -7.86 17.96
CA LYS A 95 2.48 -8.05 19.02
C LYS A 95 3.88 -7.51 18.67
N LEU A 96 3.92 -6.46 17.87
CA LEU A 96 5.13 -5.70 17.56
C LEU A 96 5.25 -4.47 18.48
N ASN A 97 6.44 -3.88 18.52
CA ASN A 97 6.62 -2.58 19.18
C ASN A 97 5.72 -1.53 18.52
N ALA A 98 5.04 -0.70 19.31
CA ALA A 98 4.12 0.33 18.81
C ALA A 98 4.79 1.27 17.79
N GLN A 99 6.05 1.64 18.02
CA GLN A 99 6.84 2.54 17.18
C GLN A 99 7.57 1.82 16.04
N ASN A 100 7.31 0.53 15.84
CA ASN A 100 7.97 -0.23 14.79
C ASN A 100 7.56 0.27 13.41
N THR A 101 8.51 0.33 12.47
CA THR A 101 8.21 0.75 11.09
C THR A 101 7.18 -0.18 10.47
N VAL A 102 6.19 0.38 9.79
CA VAL A 102 5.17 -0.38 9.06
C VAL A 102 5.38 -0.21 7.56
N TYR A 103 5.31 -1.28 6.80
CA TYR A 103 5.36 -1.24 5.34
C TYR A 103 3.94 -1.19 4.79
N PHE A 104 3.51 -0.02 4.32
CA PHE A 104 2.19 0.17 3.72
C PHE A 104 2.31 0.20 2.19
N ASP A 105 1.75 -0.81 1.51
CA ASP A 105 1.92 -1.04 0.06
C ASP A 105 3.40 -1.02 -0.38
N GLY A 106 4.27 -1.53 0.48
CA GLY A 106 5.72 -1.57 0.26
C GLY A 106 6.48 -0.29 0.62
N GLN A 107 5.79 0.79 1.00
CA GLN A 107 6.42 2.04 1.46
C GLN A 107 6.67 2.00 2.97
N PRO A 108 7.89 2.27 3.45
CA PRO A 108 8.20 2.27 4.88
C PRO A 108 7.66 3.54 5.55
N ILE A 109 6.76 3.36 6.52
CA ILE A 109 6.18 4.41 7.33
C ILE A 109 6.80 4.36 8.72
N LYS A 110 7.61 5.37 9.06
CA LYS A 110 8.29 5.45 10.36
C LYS A 110 7.42 6.11 11.43
N ASP A 111 6.61 7.08 11.04
CA ASP A 111 5.66 7.73 11.94
C ASP A 111 4.42 6.84 12.09
N THR A 112 4.34 6.13 13.22
CA THR A 112 3.27 5.17 13.51
C THR A 112 2.03 5.83 14.12
N THR A 113 2.08 7.13 14.40
CA THR A 113 0.91 7.90 14.87
C THR A 113 -0.09 8.17 13.73
N ILE A 114 0.37 8.01 12.49
CA ILE A 114 -0.46 8.12 11.28
C ILE A 114 -1.62 7.12 11.35
N GLN A 115 -2.81 7.62 11.01
CA GLN A 115 -4.02 6.81 10.87
C GLN A 115 -4.14 6.24 9.46
N VAL A 116 -4.71 5.05 9.38
CA VAL A 116 -5.09 4.35 8.16
C VAL A 116 -6.58 4.05 8.19
N LEU A 117 -7.21 4.11 7.01
CA LEU A 117 -8.60 3.70 6.86
C LEU A 117 -8.71 2.17 6.95
N GLY A 118 -9.52 1.69 7.90
CA GLY A 118 -9.70 0.25 8.15
C GLY A 118 -10.21 -0.50 6.92
N ASN A 119 -11.06 0.16 6.11
CA ASN A 119 -11.66 -0.39 4.90
C ASN A 119 -10.65 -0.68 3.78
N VAL A 120 -9.40 -0.23 3.90
CA VAL A 120 -8.36 -0.50 2.89
C VAL A 120 -7.40 -1.61 3.29
N LEU A 121 -7.57 -2.22 4.47
CA LEU A 121 -6.68 -3.26 5.00
C LEU A 121 -7.02 -4.64 4.41
N GLU A 122 -6.72 -4.86 3.13
CA GLU A 122 -7.01 -6.11 2.43
C GLU A 122 -6.22 -7.30 2.98
N HIS A 123 -4.92 -7.12 3.22
CA HIS A 123 -4.07 -8.16 3.78
C HIS A 123 -3.00 -7.56 4.69
N MET A 124 -2.73 -8.23 5.81
CA MET A 124 -1.70 -7.85 6.76
C MET A 124 -0.91 -9.06 7.21
N GLU A 125 0.41 -8.93 7.25
CA GLU A 125 1.29 -9.99 7.70
C GLU A 125 2.56 -9.44 8.36
N VAL A 126 3.16 -10.26 9.22
CA VAL A 126 4.46 -9.94 9.81
C VAL A 126 5.54 -10.64 8.99
N ARG A 127 6.47 -9.87 8.42
CA ARG A 127 7.65 -10.41 7.75
C ARG A 127 8.91 -10.07 8.53
N GLU A 128 9.93 -10.93 8.40
CA GLU A 128 11.25 -10.69 8.97
C GLU A 128 12.20 -10.15 7.90
N LYS A 129 12.99 -9.15 8.27
CA LYS A 129 14.03 -8.57 7.44
C LYS A 129 15.22 -8.20 8.33
N ASP A 130 16.40 -8.72 8.01
CA ASP A 130 17.63 -8.47 8.77
C ASP A 130 17.50 -8.79 10.27
N GLY A 131 16.76 -9.86 10.62
CA GLY A 131 16.50 -10.28 11.99
C GLY A 131 15.45 -9.44 12.74
N GLN A 132 14.83 -8.46 12.09
CA GLN A 132 13.79 -7.61 12.65
C GLN A 132 12.44 -7.93 12.01
N LYS A 133 11.39 -8.00 12.83
CA LYS A 133 10.01 -8.24 12.37
C LYS A 133 9.33 -6.92 12.07
N PHE A 134 8.62 -6.82 10.96
CA PHE A 134 7.86 -5.65 10.56
C PHE A 134 6.46 -6.04 10.11
N LEU A 135 5.49 -5.16 10.35
CA LEU A 135 4.15 -5.31 9.79
C LEU A 135 4.15 -4.85 8.33
N TYR A 136 3.60 -5.67 7.45
CA TYR A 136 3.32 -5.35 6.06
C TYR A 136 1.81 -5.26 5.89
N ILE A 137 1.34 -4.15 5.34
CA ILE A 137 -0.06 -3.88 5.03
C ILE A 137 -0.17 -3.75 3.52
N PHE A 138 -1.14 -4.46 2.94
CA PHE A 138 -1.46 -4.42 1.54
C PHE A 138 -2.90 -3.98 1.36
N THR A 139 -3.11 -3.03 0.43
CA THR A 139 -4.44 -2.53 0.06
C THR A 139 -4.99 -3.12 -1.22
N THR A 140 -4.26 -4.08 -1.78
CA THR A 140 -4.71 -4.91 -2.90
C THR A 140 -4.55 -6.39 -2.56
N PRO A 141 -5.47 -7.26 -3.00
CA PRO A 141 -5.36 -8.69 -2.80
C PRO A 141 -4.00 -9.20 -3.28
N GLN A 142 -3.27 -9.90 -2.41
CA GLN A 142 -2.05 -10.58 -2.80
C GLN A 142 -2.44 -11.84 -3.57
N VAL A 143 -2.16 -11.88 -4.88
CA VAL A 143 -2.31 -13.12 -5.65
C VAL A 143 -1.18 -14.05 -5.22
N SER A 144 -1.49 -15.00 -4.34
CA SER A 144 -0.55 -16.07 -4.01
C SER A 144 -0.29 -16.89 -5.27
N SER A 145 0.98 -17.24 -5.50
CA SER A 145 1.43 -18.10 -6.60
C SER A 145 0.77 -19.50 -6.60
N GLU A 146 0.01 -19.86 -5.57
CA GLU A 146 -0.79 -21.08 -5.50
C GLU A 146 -2.03 -21.07 -6.42
N ASN A 147 -2.60 -19.91 -6.72
CA ASN A 147 -3.84 -19.80 -7.52
C ASN A 147 -3.59 -19.58 -9.02
N ALA A 148 -2.33 -19.52 -9.46
CA ALA A 148 -1.97 -19.37 -10.87
C ALA A 148 -2.02 -20.70 -11.67
N LEU A 149 -2.47 -21.79 -11.05
CA LEU A 149 -2.41 -23.16 -11.58
C LEU A 149 -3.78 -23.87 -11.63
N LYS A 150 -4.91 -23.16 -11.53
CA LYS A 150 -6.23 -23.73 -11.80
C LYS A 150 -6.85 -23.17 -13.06
#